data_AF-A0A1R2ALC3-F1
#
_entry.id   AF-A0A1R2ALC3-F1
#
_cell.length_a   1.000
_cell.length_b   1.000
_cell.length_c   1.000
_cell.angle_alpha   90.00
_cell.angle_beta   90.00
_cell.angle_gamma   90.00
#
_symmetry.space_group_name_H-M   'P 1'
#
loop_
_entity.id
_entity.type
_entity.pdbx_description
1 polymer ?
#
loop_
_entity_poly.entity_id
_entity_poly.type
_entity_poly.pdbx_seq_one_letter_code
_entity_poly.pdbx_strand_id
1 'polypeptide(L)'
;MSNRNQSLYPHNSPNAYSNAKPSSPFASPNMLKCNQVNSEFEIQSSNSAVCLNPLQNQSPSKIQDKNINKMWGPLNFKKINIGIDDEEYPKTISKFWIKIDNMKKMYPFNIKFTSNVDKLKKEMCIAAWKRSRGDGNCYFRAVITSYYDIIHKPYSPIEDLESFKEILSRLCYYDIIHKPYSPIEDLESFKEILSRLYLDYPGIEEFFDARDEILKSIDKSIYIKQNDSKITAYENALNNLQNEKFDINLVKVSRFITACAFMEAKDSSDISSYLVDGYESFLHEMMEMGKEGGEFTLILLPTKLKIQVIQYMYLDKEIIVQSFPNQVEKDSKVISIIRRAGHYDILYQKKSLELDGCDLRKGTFNFTEDLNYYKELEQSYN
;
A
#
# COMPACT_ATOMS: atom_id res chain seq x y z
N MET A 1 -21.66 -38.71 50.60
CA MET A 1 -21.96 -39.87 49.73
C MET A 1 -23.24 -39.58 48.95
N SER A 2 -23.24 -39.97 47.67
CA SER A 2 -24.34 -40.02 46.67
C SER A 2 -24.98 -38.72 46.15
N ASN A 3 -24.39 -38.23 45.04
CA ASN A 3 -24.97 -37.94 43.73
C ASN A 3 -26.50 -37.81 43.58
N ARG A 4 -26.93 -36.78 42.83
CA ARG A 4 -27.62 -36.98 41.53
C ARG A 4 -27.61 -35.71 40.66
N ASN A 5 -27.05 -35.89 39.46
CA ASN A 5 -27.15 -35.03 38.28
C ASN A 5 -28.60 -34.96 37.77
N GLN A 6 -28.98 -33.81 37.21
CA GLN A 6 -29.87 -33.74 36.04
C GLN A 6 -29.41 -32.60 35.12
N SER A 7 -28.93 -32.97 33.93
CA SER A 7 -28.88 -32.11 32.73
C SER A 7 -30.25 -32.14 32.05
N LEU A 8 -30.66 -31.05 31.39
CA LEU A 8 -31.53 -31.09 30.21
C LEU A 8 -31.53 -29.70 29.53
N TYR A 9 -30.96 -29.64 28.33
CA TYR A 9 -31.36 -28.76 27.22
C TYR A 9 -31.80 -29.71 26.08
N PRO A 10 -32.44 -29.28 24.95
CA PRO A 10 -32.83 -27.93 24.53
C PRO A 10 -34.28 -27.84 23.97
N HIS A 11 -34.77 -26.63 23.70
CA HIS A 11 -35.78 -26.42 22.66
C HIS A 11 -35.51 -25.12 21.89
N ASN A 12 -35.24 -25.27 20.60
CA ASN A 12 -35.26 -24.20 19.60
C ASN A 12 -36.71 -23.87 19.23
N SER A 13 -36.99 -22.59 18.99
CA SER A 13 -38.02 -22.14 18.04
C SER A 13 -37.76 -20.69 17.58
N PRO A 14 -38.28 -20.30 16.40
CA PRO A 14 -37.61 -19.36 15.50
C PRO A 14 -38.35 -18.03 15.27
N ASN A 15 -37.61 -17.07 14.69
CA ASN A 15 -38.02 -15.95 13.83
C ASN A 15 -39.13 -14.97 14.29
N ALA A 16 -38.75 -13.69 14.43
CA ALA A 16 -39.47 -12.55 13.82
C ALA A 16 -38.65 -11.25 13.98
N TYR A 17 -37.90 -10.85 12.95
CA TYR A 17 -37.47 -9.44 12.82
C TYR A 17 -38.54 -8.70 12.03
N SER A 18 -39.25 -7.84 12.74
CA SER A 18 -40.26 -6.92 12.22
C SER A 18 -39.59 -5.71 11.58
N ASN A 19 -40.12 -5.35 10.40
CA ASN A 19 -39.87 -4.09 9.72
C ASN A 19 -40.28 -2.91 10.60
N ALA A 20 -39.34 -2.02 10.91
CA ALA A 20 -39.62 -0.70 11.45
C ALA A 20 -39.21 0.37 10.43
N LYS A 21 -40.21 1.05 9.85
CA LYS A 21 -40.04 2.36 9.22
C LYS A 21 -39.88 3.42 10.33
N PRO A 22 -38.95 4.38 10.24
CA PRO A 22 -39.04 5.61 10.98
C PRO A 22 -39.80 6.67 10.18
N SER A 23 -40.74 7.29 10.87
CA SER A 23 -41.59 8.39 10.42
C SER A 23 -40.99 9.76 10.79
N SER A 24 -40.76 10.59 9.77
CA SER A 24 -41.02 12.05 9.75
C SER A 24 -40.05 12.97 10.55
N PRO A 25 -40.10 14.31 10.33
CA PRO A 25 -38.94 15.07 9.90
C PRO A 25 -38.47 16.11 10.94
N PHE A 26 -37.15 16.31 11.04
CA PHE A 26 -36.61 17.50 11.68
C PHE A 26 -35.99 18.41 10.62
N ALA A 27 -36.54 19.62 10.56
CA ALA A 27 -36.03 20.72 9.76
C ALA A 27 -34.65 21.15 10.27
N SER A 28 -33.67 21.16 9.37
CA SER A 28 -32.35 21.75 9.62
C SER A 28 -32.42 23.27 9.45
N PRO A 29 -31.73 24.06 10.30
CA PRO A 29 -31.63 25.50 10.14
C PRO A 29 -30.67 25.87 9.01
N ASN A 30 -30.96 27.00 8.36
CA ASN A 30 -30.19 27.65 7.30
C ASN A 30 -28.67 27.57 7.51
N MET A 31 -27.98 26.82 6.65
CA MET A 31 -26.55 27.01 6.42
C MET A 31 -26.33 28.21 5.51
N LEU A 32 -25.52 29.13 6.01
CA LEU A 32 -24.95 30.27 5.32
C LEU A 32 -24.32 29.82 3.99
N LYS A 33 -24.72 30.50 2.91
CA LYS A 33 -24.03 30.45 1.62
C LYS A 33 -22.61 30.96 1.83
N CYS A 34 -21.65 30.05 1.95
CA CYS A 34 -20.24 30.39 1.82
C CYS A 34 -19.98 30.65 0.34
N ASN A 35 -19.62 31.89 0.02
CA ASN A 35 -19.27 32.31 -1.33
C ASN A 35 -18.11 31.45 -1.82
N GLN A 36 -18.29 30.81 -2.97
CA GLN A 36 -17.20 30.28 -3.77
C GLN A 36 -16.31 31.46 -4.16
N VAL A 37 -15.22 31.62 -3.42
CA VAL A 37 -14.07 32.38 -3.89
C VAL A 37 -13.44 31.51 -4.96
N ASN A 38 -13.65 31.89 -6.22
CA ASN A 38 -12.82 31.43 -7.33
C ASN A 38 -11.39 31.92 -7.05
N SER A 39 -10.59 31.10 -6.37
CA SER A 39 -9.15 31.19 -6.52
C SER A 39 -8.83 30.54 -7.86
N GLU A 40 -8.58 31.39 -8.85
CA GLU A 40 -7.83 31.01 -10.04
C GLU A 40 -6.43 30.59 -9.59
N PHE A 41 -6.30 29.35 -9.10
CA PHE A 41 -5.06 28.62 -9.20
C PHE A 41 -4.92 28.26 -10.67
N GLU A 42 -4.16 29.07 -11.41
CA GLU A 42 -3.51 28.61 -12.62
C GLU A 42 -2.65 27.40 -12.25
N ILE A 43 -3.27 26.22 -12.30
CA ILE A 43 -2.56 24.97 -12.52
C ILE A 43 -1.97 25.14 -13.91
N GLN A 44 -0.74 25.65 -13.97
CA GLN A 44 0.10 25.46 -15.13
C GLN A 44 0.21 23.95 -15.29
N SER A 45 -0.59 23.41 -16.21
CA SER A 45 -0.45 22.08 -16.76
C SER A 45 0.87 22.06 -17.51
N SER A 46 1.99 22.01 -16.79
CA SER A 46 3.25 21.55 -17.33
C SER A 46 3.03 20.07 -17.64
N ASN A 47 2.62 19.80 -18.88
CA ASN A 47 2.67 18.50 -19.54
C ASN A 47 4.15 18.06 -19.73
N SER A 48 4.95 18.17 -18.69
CA SER A 48 6.18 17.44 -18.52
C SER A 48 5.90 16.39 -17.44
N ALA A 49 5.06 15.41 -17.79
CA ALA A 49 5.37 14.07 -17.34
C ALA A 49 6.84 13.88 -17.72
N VAL A 50 7.70 13.72 -16.72
CA VAL A 50 9.04 13.19 -16.94
C VAL A 50 8.79 11.77 -17.44
N CYS A 51 8.50 11.67 -18.73
CA CYS A 51 8.65 10.45 -19.47
C CYS A 51 10.12 10.10 -19.27
N LEU A 52 10.38 9.04 -18.51
CA LEU A 52 11.39 8.08 -18.94
C LEU A 52 11.19 7.96 -20.45
N ASN A 53 12.20 8.40 -21.23
CA ASN A 53 12.12 8.48 -22.68
C ASN A 53 11.37 7.25 -23.21
N PRO A 54 10.35 7.41 -24.07
CA PRO A 54 9.71 6.25 -24.68
C PRO A 54 10.78 5.51 -25.46
N LEU A 55 11.31 4.45 -24.85
CA LEU A 55 12.21 3.49 -25.46
C LEU A 55 11.56 3.10 -26.79
N GLN A 56 12.28 3.36 -27.87
CA GLN A 56 11.86 2.96 -29.21
C GLN A 56 11.40 1.49 -29.15
N ASN A 57 10.22 1.23 -29.72
CA ASN A 57 9.55 -0.07 -29.79
C ASN A 57 10.38 -1.15 -30.52
N GLN A 58 11.52 -1.54 -29.96
CA GLN A 58 12.16 -2.81 -30.28
C GLN A 58 11.65 -3.80 -29.24
N SER A 59 10.89 -4.79 -29.72
CA SER A 59 10.42 -5.89 -28.88
C SER A 59 11.65 -6.66 -28.36
N PRO A 60 11.93 -6.69 -27.04
CA PRO A 60 13.18 -7.29 -26.52
C PRO A 60 13.24 -8.82 -26.64
N SER A 61 12.14 -9.47 -27.01
CA SER A 61 11.84 -10.85 -26.62
C SER A 61 12.58 -11.98 -27.34
N LYS A 62 13.59 -11.71 -28.18
CA LYS A 62 14.39 -12.78 -28.82
C LYS A 62 15.88 -12.51 -28.99
N ILE A 63 16.32 -11.25 -28.93
CA ILE A 63 17.75 -10.89 -29.15
C ILE A 63 18.51 -10.86 -27.82
N GLN A 64 17.86 -10.54 -26.70
CA GLN A 64 18.51 -10.50 -25.37
C GLN A 64 18.85 -11.90 -24.83
N ASP A 65 17.94 -12.88 -24.96
CA ASP A 65 18.16 -14.24 -24.41
C ASP A 65 19.41 -14.95 -24.96
N LYS A 66 19.79 -14.70 -26.23
CA LYS A 66 20.97 -15.35 -26.82
C LYS A 66 22.29 -14.73 -26.37
N ASN A 67 22.31 -13.43 -26.09
CA ASN A 67 23.53 -12.75 -25.65
C ASN A 67 23.73 -12.83 -24.14
N ILE A 68 22.65 -12.79 -23.34
CA ILE A 68 22.73 -12.91 -21.88
C ILE A 68 23.24 -14.31 -21.48
N ASN A 69 22.69 -15.39 -22.05
CA ASN A 69 23.17 -16.75 -21.74
C ASN A 69 24.64 -17.00 -22.11
N LYS A 70 25.21 -16.21 -23.03
CA LYS A 70 26.61 -16.35 -23.43
C LYS A 70 27.56 -15.68 -22.44
N MET A 71 27.08 -14.72 -21.65
CA MET A 71 27.90 -13.92 -20.73
C MET A 71 27.94 -14.50 -19.30
N TRP A 72 26.85 -15.15 -18.86
CA TRP A 72 26.64 -15.51 -17.45
C TRP A 72 26.84 -16.99 -17.12
N GLY A 73 27.11 -17.83 -18.12
CA GLY A 73 27.02 -19.28 -17.93
C GLY A 73 25.58 -19.70 -17.57
N PRO A 74 25.38 -20.92 -17.06
CA PRO A 74 24.05 -21.39 -16.70
C PRO A 74 23.55 -20.69 -15.42
N LEU A 75 22.65 -19.72 -15.57
CA LEU A 75 21.92 -19.13 -14.45
C LEU A 75 20.93 -20.16 -13.85
N ASN A 76 20.96 -20.32 -12.54
CA ASN A 76 20.01 -21.17 -11.83
C ASN A 76 18.76 -20.34 -11.47
N PHE A 77 17.64 -20.63 -12.11
CA PHE A 77 16.36 -19.99 -11.82
C PHE A 77 15.50 -20.90 -10.95
N LYS A 78 15.01 -20.35 -9.83
CA LYS A 78 13.97 -20.96 -9.01
C LYS A 78 12.62 -20.35 -9.38
N LYS A 79 11.66 -21.23 -9.64
CA LYS A 79 10.29 -20.87 -9.99
C LYS A 79 9.41 -20.84 -8.74
N ILE A 80 8.70 -19.75 -8.52
CA ILE A 80 7.63 -19.65 -7.52
C ILE A 80 6.29 -19.79 -8.25
N ASN A 81 5.42 -20.69 -7.79
CA ASN A 81 4.10 -20.90 -8.39
C ASN A 81 3.00 -20.46 -7.42
N ILE A 82 2.30 -19.38 -7.79
CA ILE A 82 1.18 -18.85 -7.01
C ILE A 82 -0.16 -19.30 -7.62
N GLY A 83 -0.18 -19.57 -8.92
CA GLY A 83 -1.40 -19.81 -9.68
C GLY A 83 -2.02 -18.52 -10.22
N ILE A 84 -3.13 -18.66 -10.94
CA ILE A 84 -3.86 -17.52 -11.51
C ILE A 84 -4.87 -16.99 -10.50
N ASP A 85 -5.16 -15.69 -10.59
CA ASP A 85 -6.23 -15.09 -9.81
C ASP A 85 -7.59 -15.51 -10.40
N ASP A 86 -8.30 -16.36 -9.67
CA ASP A 86 -9.60 -16.95 -10.05
C ASP A 86 -10.77 -16.41 -9.21
N GLU A 87 -10.48 -15.56 -8.21
CA GLU A 87 -11.47 -15.04 -7.30
C GLU A 87 -12.40 -14.03 -8.00
N GLU A 88 -13.69 -14.08 -7.70
CA GLU A 88 -14.61 -13.03 -8.16
C GLU A 88 -14.32 -11.70 -7.45
N TYR A 89 -13.99 -11.78 -6.15
CA TYR A 89 -13.70 -10.63 -5.30
C TYR A 89 -12.58 -10.98 -4.29
N PRO A 90 -11.50 -10.19 -4.21
CA PRO A 90 -10.39 -10.51 -3.31
C PRO A 90 -10.78 -10.31 -1.86
N LYS A 91 -10.29 -11.18 -0.98
CA LYS A 91 -10.42 -10.99 0.48
C LYS A 91 -9.36 -10.07 1.08
N THR A 92 -8.19 -10.00 0.43
CA THR A 92 -7.09 -9.10 0.74
C THR A 92 -6.76 -8.29 -0.52
N ILE A 93 -5.73 -8.68 -1.25
CA ILE A 93 -5.42 -8.32 -2.64
C ILE A 93 -5.56 -9.57 -3.53
N SER A 94 -5.69 -9.38 -4.85
CA SER A 94 -5.62 -10.50 -5.80
C SER A 94 -4.40 -11.39 -5.55
N LYS A 95 -4.61 -12.71 -5.59
CA LYS A 95 -3.56 -13.74 -5.36
C LYS A 95 -2.38 -13.53 -6.30
N PHE A 96 -2.68 -13.25 -7.55
CA PHE A 96 -1.69 -13.03 -8.59
C PHE A 96 -2.02 -11.84 -9.49
N TRP A 97 -1.05 -11.44 -10.30
CA TRP A 97 -1.21 -10.36 -11.26
C TRP A 97 -2.18 -10.72 -12.39
N ILE A 98 -3.14 -9.84 -12.64
CA ILE A 98 -4.13 -9.97 -13.71
C ILE A 98 -3.64 -9.15 -14.91
N LYS A 99 -3.66 -9.71 -16.12
CA LYS A 99 -3.34 -8.95 -17.34
C LYS A 99 -4.16 -7.67 -17.43
N ILE A 100 -3.52 -6.55 -17.80
CA ILE A 100 -4.18 -5.25 -17.87
C ILE A 100 -5.40 -5.24 -18.81
N ASP A 101 -5.36 -6.00 -19.91
CA ASP A 101 -6.47 -6.14 -20.85
C ASP A 101 -7.75 -6.69 -20.19
N ASN A 102 -7.62 -7.52 -19.15
CA ASN A 102 -8.78 -8.06 -18.43
C ASN A 102 -9.56 -6.97 -17.70
N MET A 103 -8.94 -5.83 -17.39
CA MET A 103 -9.63 -4.71 -16.76
C MET A 103 -10.80 -4.21 -17.63
N LYS A 104 -10.69 -4.31 -18.96
CA LYS A 104 -11.77 -3.95 -19.91
C LYS A 104 -13.07 -4.73 -19.70
N LYS A 105 -13.01 -5.91 -19.09
CA LYS A 105 -14.18 -6.75 -18.81
C LYS A 105 -15.10 -6.14 -17.75
N MET A 106 -14.62 -5.20 -16.95
CA MET A 106 -15.45 -4.53 -15.94
C MET A 106 -16.47 -3.59 -16.55
N TYR A 107 -16.10 -2.92 -17.64
CA TYR A 107 -16.95 -1.95 -18.33
C TYR A 107 -16.83 -2.12 -19.85
N PRO A 108 -17.24 -3.29 -20.40
CA PRO A 108 -16.97 -3.65 -21.80
C PRO A 108 -17.61 -2.69 -22.81
N PHE A 109 -18.71 -2.05 -22.44
CA PHE A 109 -19.44 -1.09 -23.28
C PHE A 109 -18.96 0.36 -23.11
N ASN A 110 -18.11 0.65 -22.12
CA ASN A 110 -17.55 1.98 -21.92
C ASN A 110 -16.30 2.15 -22.79
N ILE A 111 -16.50 2.70 -23.99
CA ILE A 111 -15.43 2.91 -24.99
C ILE A 111 -14.30 3.77 -24.42
N LYS A 112 -14.62 4.80 -23.62
CA LYS A 112 -13.60 5.66 -23.00
C LYS A 112 -12.75 4.88 -22.00
N PHE A 113 -13.39 4.10 -21.14
CA PHE A 113 -12.70 3.24 -20.18
C PHE A 113 -11.78 2.24 -20.89
N THR A 114 -12.28 1.52 -21.89
CA THR A 114 -11.49 0.53 -22.63
C THR A 114 -10.32 1.16 -23.40
N SER A 115 -10.51 2.35 -23.97
CA SER A 115 -9.45 3.14 -24.59
C SER A 115 -8.39 3.60 -23.58
N ASN A 116 -8.79 4.04 -22.39
CA ASN A 116 -7.85 4.39 -21.32
C ASN A 116 -7.06 3.17 -20.83
N VAL A 117 -7.65 1.98 -20.78
CA VAL A 117 -6.90 0.75 -20.50
C VAL A 117 -5.84 0.49 -21.59
N ASP A 118 -6.14 0.77 -22.86
CA ASP A 118 -5.14 0.71 -23.93
C ASP A 118 -4.03 1.74 -23.77
N LYS A 119 -4.35 2.97 -23.32
CA LYS A 119 -3.35 4.01 -23.02
C LYS A 119 -2.44 3.60 -21.86
N LEU A 120 -2.99 3.09 -20.74
CA LEU A 120 -2.20 2.55 -19.63
C LEU A 120 -1.17 1.53 -20.13
N LYS A 121 -1.63 0.62 -21.00
CA LYS A 121 -0.80 -0.46 -21.53
C LYS A 121 0.30 0.03 -22.46
N LYS A 122 -0.06 0.90 -23.42
CA LYS A 122 0.82 1.30 -24.52
C LYS A 122 1.70 2.49 -24.17
N GLU A 123 1.13 3.50 -23.53
CA GLU A 123 1.77 4.80 -23.28
C GLU A 123 2.43 4.82 -21.90
N MET A 124 1.82 4.16 -20.91
CA MET A 124 2.30 4.16 -19.51
C MET A 124 2.98 2.83 -19.14
N CYS A 125 3.19 1.94 -20.11
CA CYS A 125 3.90 0.67 -19.95
C CYS A 125 3.37 -0.23 -18.81
N ILE A 126 2.07 -0.18 -18.53
CA ILE A 126 1.43 -1.02 -17.51
C ILE A 126 1.09 -2.39 -18.11
N ALA A 127 1.58 -3.46 -17.49
CA ALA A 127 1.41 -4.81 -18.01
C ALA A 127 0.28 -5.59 -17.30
N ALA A 128 0.12 -5.37 -16.01
CA ALA A 128 -0.84 -6.08 -15.17
C ALA A 128 -1.36 -5.20 -14.04
N TRP A 129 -2.31 -5.74 -13.29
CA TRP A 129 -2.88 -5.10 -12.11
C TRP A 129 -3.31 -6.15 -11.08
N LYS A 130 -3.45 -5.76 -9.82
CA LYS A 130 -4.00 -6.56 -8.73
C LYS A 130 -5.15 -5.81 -8.11
N ARG A 131 -6.26 -6.51 -7.88
CA ARG A 131 -7.41 -5.91 -7.21
C ARG A 131 -7.13 -5.77 -5.71
N SER A 132 -7.63 -4.71 -5.10
CA SER A 132 -7.71 -4.60 -3.64
C SER A 132 -9.14 -4.90 -3.18
N ARG A 133 -9.31 -5.40 -1.95
CA ARG A 133 -10.64 -5.45 -1.34
C ARG A 133 -11.16 -4.03 -1.08
N GLY A 134 -12.41 -3.76 -1.49
CA GLY A 134 -13.14 -2.51 -1.29
C GLY A 134 -13.88 -2.50 0.05
N ASP A 135 -13.17 -2.13 1.11
CA ASP A 135 -13.69 -2.02 2.48
C ASP A 135 -13.33 -0.68 3.12
N GLY A 136 -13.08 0.35 2.29
CA GLY A 136 -12.59 1.67 2.70
C GLY A 136 -11.09 1.72 3.02
N ASN A 137 -10.38 0.59 3.10
CA ASN A 137 -8.93 0.56 3.34
C ASN A 137 -8.09 0.42 2.05
N CYS A 138 -8.71 0.46 0.88
CA CYS A 138 -8.08 0.06 -0.37
C CYS A 138 -6.84 0.89 -0.75
N TYR A 139 -6.78 2.20 -0.43
CA TYR A 139 -5.56 3.00 -0.63
C TYR A 139 -4.41 2.48 0.24
N PHE A 140 -4.62 2.41 1.56
CA PHE A 140 -3.64 1.93 2.52
C PHE A 140 -3.12 0.54 2.13
N ARG A 141 -4.05 -0.38 1.84
CA ARG A 141 -3.75 -1.74 1.37
C ARG A 141 -2.92 -1.73 0.09
N ALA A 142 -3.34 -1.00 -0.95
CA ALA A 142 -2.62 -0.95 -2.22
C ALA A 142 -1.17 -0.45 -2.04
N VAL A 143 -0.98 0.62 -1.28
CA VAL A 143 0.35 1.21 -1.04
C VAL A 143 1.22 0.30 -0.18
N ILE A 144 0.76 -0.09 1.01
CA ILE A 144 1.61 -0.85 1.94
C ILE A 144 1.90 -2.26 1.43
N THR A 145 0.96 -2.92 0.76
CA THR A 145 1.19 -4.23 0.17
C THR A 145 2.18 -4.16 -0.99
N SER A 146 2.10 -3.13 -1.83
CA SER A 146 3.07 -2.92 -2.90
C SER A 146 4.47 -2.62 -2.35
N TYR A 147 4.56 -1.79 -1.32
CA TYR A 147 5.81 -1.49 -0.64
C TYR A 147 6.42 -2.76 -0.05
N TYR A 148 5.61 -3.55 0.68
CA TYR A 148 6.02 -4.82 1.27
C TYR A 148 6.49 -5.82 0.20
N ASP A 149 5.78 -5.94 -0.93
CA ASP A 149 6.19 -6.79 -2.06
C ASP A 149 7.56 -6.38 -2.61
N ILE A 150 7.79 -5.07 -2.82
CA ILE A 150 9.03 -4.55 -3.40
C ILE A 150 10.22 -4.80 -2.47
N ILE A 151 10.14 -4.45 -1.18
CA ILE A 151 11.28 -4.60 -0.26
C ILE A 151 11.63 -6.09 0.00
N HIS A 152 10.68 -7.00 -0.21
CA HIS A 152 10.89 -8.44 -0.06
C HIS A 152 11.41 -9.13 -1.33
N LYS A 153 11.45 -8.47 -2.50
CA LYS A 153 11.93 -9.10 -3.73
C LYS A 153 13.30 -9.74 -3.52
N PRO A 154 13.62 -10.84 -4.23
CA PRO A 154 14.90 -11.53 -4.06
C PRO A 154 16.10 -10.62 -4.37
N TYR A 155 15.94 -9.66 -5.28
CA TYR A 155 16.99 -8.70 -5.63
C TYR A 155 17.00 -7.44 -4.77
N SER A 156 15.99 -7.22 -3.93
CA SER A 156 15.95 -6.04 -3.05
C SER A 156 16.94 -6.20 -1.90
N PRO A 157 17.71 -5.14 -1.58
CA PRO A 157 18.70 -5.13 -0.50
C PRO A 157 18.06 -5.46 0.86
N ILE A 158 18.84 -6.02 1.78
CA ILE A 158 18.37 -6.30 3.16
C ILE A 158 18.14 -4.98 3.90
N GLU A 159 18.88 -3.95 3.55
CA GLU A 159 18.80 -2.59 4.07
C GLU A 159 17.40 -1.99 3.91
N ASP A 160 16.63 -2.41 2.89
CA ASP A 160 15.24 -2.00 2.73
C ASP A 160 14.32 -2.57 3.83
N LEU A 161 14.57 -3.83 4.22
CA LEU A 161 13.83 -4.48 5.31
C LEU A 161 14.22 -3.88 6.65
N GLU A 162 15.51 -3.61 6.87
CA GLU A 162 16.01 -2.94 8.08
C GLU A 162 15.49 -1.51 8.19
N SER A 163 15.43 -0.77 7.08
CA SER A 163 14.83 0.57 7.05
C SER A 163 13.35 0.54 7.42
N PHE A 164 12.60 -0.45 6.91
CA PHE A 164 11.20 -0.59 7.30
C PHE A 164 11.04 -0.99 8.77
N LYS A 165 11.87 -1.92 9.25
CA LYS A 165 11.93 -2.29 10.66
C LYS A 165 12.24 -1.09 11.56
N GLU A 166 13.15 -0.21 11.16
CA GLU A 166 13.48 1.02 11.86
C GLU A 166 12.27 1.97 11.94
N ILE A 167 11.54 2.17 10.83
CA ILE A 167 10.29 2.95 10.82
C ILE A 167 9.31 2.37 11.85
N LEU A 168 9.08 1.05 11.83
CA LEU A 168 8.16 0.39 12.75
C LEU A 168 8.61 0.47 14.20
N SER A 169 9.91 0.30 14.48
CA SER A 169 10.48 0.39 15.82
C SER A 169 10.37 1.80 16.40
N ARG A 170 10.35 2.83 15.55
CA ARG A 170 10.12 4.22 15.96
C ARG A 170 8.66 4.53 16.29
N LEU A 171 7.71 3.72 15.83
CA LEU A 171 6.32 3.82 16.27
C LEU A 171 6.19 3.53 17.79
N CYS A 172 7.20 2.90 18.41
CA CYS A 172 7.30 2.68 19.86
C CYS A 172 7.79 3.88 20.67
N TYR A 173 8.27 4.98 20.06
CA TYR A 173 8.79 6.13 20.83
C TYR A 173 7.69 6.84 21.64
N TYR A 174 6.44 6.39 21.48
CA TYR A 174 5.28 6.69 22.30
C TYR A 174 5.21 5.98 23.65
N ASP A 175 5.99 4.91 23.85
CA ASP A 175 6.02 4.12 25.09
C ASP A 175 7.03 4.62 26.15
N ILE A 176 7.80 5.69 25.87
CA ILE A 176 8.89 6.17 26.76
C ILE A 176 8.36 6.94 27.99
N ILE A 177 7.05 6.98 28.22
CA ILE A 177 6.49 7.50 29.48
C ILE A 177 6.82 6.58 30.68
N HIS A 178 7.35 5.36 30.44
CA HIS A 178 7.57 4.37 31.51
C HIS A 178 9.02 3.92 31.79
N LYS A 179 10.06 4.56 31.23
CA LYS A 179 11.46 4.25 31.63
C LYS A 179 12.03 5.31 32.60
N PRO A 180 12.24 4.97 33.88
CA PRO A 180 12.55 5.95 34.94
C PRO A 180 14.03 6.38 35.04
N TYR A 181 14.77 6.51 33.93
CA TYR A 181 16.22 6.75 34.00
C TYR A 181 16.74 7.81 33.01
N SER A 182 16.32 9.07 33.15
CA SER A 182 17.06 10.20 32.57
C SER A 182 17.08 11.41 33.51
N PRO A 183 18.12 12.27 33.44
CA PRO A 183 18.28 13.42 34.33
C PRO A 183 17.11 14.40 34.25
N ILE A 184 16.75 14.98 35.39
CA ILE A 184 15.51 15.73 35.65
C ILE A 184 15.37 17.04 34.85
N GLU A 185 16.45 17.62 34.37
CA GLU A 185 16.42 18.93 33.69
C GLU A 185 16.10 18.82 32.19
N ASP A 186 16.33 17.66 31.58
CA ASP A 186 15.81 17.34 30.24
C ASP A 186 14.38 16.78 30.29
N LEU A 187 13.86 16.43 31.48
CA LEU A 187 12.57 15.76 31.61
C LEU A 187 11.37 16.65 31.33
N GLU A 188 11.42 17.97 31.49
CA GLU A 188 10.29 18.85 31.15
C GLU A 188 10.17 19.13 29.66
N SER A 189 11.27 19.47 29.00
CA SER A 189 11.32 19.56 27.53
C SER A 189 11.02 18.21 26.90
N PHE A 190 11.53 17.11 27.47
CA PHE A 190 11.22 15.75 27.03
C PHE A 190 9.77 15.36 27.32
N LYS A 191 9.18 15.71 28.47
CA LYS A 191 7.74 15.51 28.74
C LYS A 191 6.88 16.31 27.79
N GLU A 192 7.27 17.53 27.45
CA GLU A 192 6.56 18.37 26.49
C GLU A 192 6.68 17.81 25.06
N ILE A 193 7.86 17.31 24.67
CA ILE A 193 8.05 16.61 23.40
C ILE A 193 7.23 15.31 23.38
N LEU A 194 7.23 14.53 24.46
CA LEU A 194 6.46 13.28 24.58
C LEU A 194 4.95 13.54 24.60
N SER A 195 4.48 14.58 25.29
CA SER A 195 3.05 14.93 25.33
C SER A 195 2.55 15.46 23.99
N ARG A 196 3.38 16.22 23.26
CA ARG A 196 3.08 16.69 21.90
C ARG A 196 2.97 15.56 20.90
N LEU A 197 3.72 14.50 21.13
CA LEU A 197 3.73 13.38 20.23
C LEU A 197 2.59 12.41 20.61
N TYR A 198 2.23 12.24 21.90
CA TYR A 198 1.36 11.16 22.40
C TYR A 198 0.07 11.00 21.60
N LEU A 199 -0.09 9.82 21.00
CA LEU A 199 -1.28 9.44 20.25
C LEU A 199 -2.35 8.89 21.20
N ASP A 200 -3.17 9.79 21.74
CA ASP A 200 -4.35 9.44 22.54
C ASP A 200 -5.49 8.98 21.62
N TYR A 201 -5.39 7.74 21.13
CA TYR A 201 -6.39 7.13 20.25
C TYR A 201 -7.01 5.88 20.91
N PRO A 202 -8.35 5.79 21.04
CA PRO A 202 -9.01 4.61 21.59
C PRO A 202 -8.65 3.33 20.82
N GLY A 203 -8.16 2.31 21.54
CA GLY A 203 -7.76 1.04 20.92
C GLY A 203 -6.38 1.05 20.26
N ILE A 204 -5.51 2.00 20.60
CA ILE A 204 -4.11 2.06 20.12
C ILE A 204 -3.33 0.76 20.33
N GLU A 205 -3.68 -0.02 21.37
CA GLU A 205 -3.11 -1.35 21.67
C GLU A 205 -3.20 -2.29 20.47
N GLU A 206 -4.30 -2.26 19.71
CA GLU A 206 -4.45 -3.10 18.53
C GLU A 206 -3.49 -2.73 17.40
N PHE A 207 -3.06 -1.47 17.33
CA PHE A 207 -2.06 -1.00 16.36
C PHE A 207 -0.65 -1.41 16.79
N PHE A 208 -0.37 -1.42 18.10
CA PHE A 208 0.87 -1.96 18.64
C PHE A 208 0.99 -3.46 18.42
N ASP A 209 -0.08 -4.22 18.67
CA ASP A 209 -0.12 -5.65 18.38
C ASP A 209 0.12 -5.94 16.88
N ALA A 210 -0.53 -5.16 16.01
CA ALA A 210 -0.32 -5.26 14.56
C ALA A 210 1.14 -4.96 14.18
N ARG A 211 1.71 -3.86 14.71
CA ARG A 211 3.13 -3.50 14.51
C ARG A 211 4.05 -4.64 14.90
N ASP A 212 3.86 -5.23 16.07
CA ASP A 212 4.72 -6.30 16.60
C ASP A 212 4.63 -7.57 15.77
N GLU A 213 3.44 -7.89 15.23
CA GLU A 213 3.27 -8.99 14.28
C GLU A 213 4.02 -8.75 12.97
N ILE A 214 3.94 -7.52 12.42
CA ILE A 214 4.67 -7.16 11.20
C ILE A 214 6.19 -7.16 11.44
N LEU A 215 6.66 -6.64 12.58
CA LEU A 215 8.07 -6.67 12.97
C LEU A 215 8.63 -8.10 13.02
N LYS A 216 7.91 -9.03 13.66
CA LYS A 216 8.30 -10.46 13.67
C LYS A 216 8.42 -11.05 12.27
N SER A 217 7.54 -10.65 11.35
CA SER A 217 7.60 -11.10 9.96
C SER A 217 8.79 -10.53 9.20
N ILE A 218 9.17 -9.27 9.48
CA ILE A 218 10.36 -8.64 8.88
C ILE A 218 11.62 -9.31 9.42
N ASP A 219 11.73 -9.52 10.74
CA ASP A 219 12.86 -10.21 11.37
C ASP A 219 13.07 -11.61 10.79
N LYS A 220 11.97 -12.37 10.63
CA LYS A 220 12.01 -13.67 9.98
C LYS A 220 12.52 -13.57 8.53
N SER A 221 12.07 -12.57 7.78
CA SER A 221 12.48 -12.40 6.38
C SER A 221 13.96 -12.02 6.25
N ILE A 222 14.45 -11.13 7.12
CA ILE A 222 15.88 -10.77 7.20
C ILE A 222 16.71 -12.02 7.51
N TYR A 223 16.31 -12.79 8.53
CA TYR A 223 16.99 -14.03 8.90
C TYR A 223 17.08 -15.03 7.74
N ILE A 224 15.97 -15.25 7.01
CA ILE A 224 15.95 -16.17 5.86
C ILE A 224 16.81 -15.63 4.71
N LYS A 225 16.76 -14.33 4.39
CA LYS A 225 17.60 -13.72 3.34
C LYS A 225 19.11 -13.88 3.64
N GLN A 226 19.50 -13.84 4.92
CA GLN A 226 20.89 -13.94 5.34
C GLN A 226 21.41 -15.39 5.42
N ASN A 227 20.55 -16.33 5.81
CA ASN A 227 20.98 -17.69 6.19
C ASN A 227 20.50 -18.81 5.27
N ASP A 228 19.54 -18.55 4.38
CA ASP A 228 18.97 -19.56 3.47
C ASP A 228 18.94 -19.05 2.02
N SER A 229 17.83 -18.48 1.58
CA SER A 229 17.61 -18.06 0.19
C SER A 229 16.73 -16.82 0.15
N LYS A 230 17.11 -15.84 -0.69
CA LYS A 230 16.31 -14.63 -0.89
C LYS A 230 14.97 -14.94 -1.55
N ILE A 231 14.96 -15.96 -2.41
CA ILE A 231 13.74 -16.46 -3.06
C ILE A 231 12.82 -17.13 -2.05
N THR A 232 13.34 -17.92 -1.10
CA THR A 232 12.52 -18.50 -0.02
C THR A 232 11.95 -17.42 0.92
N ALA A 233 12.71 -16.38 1.23
CA ALA A 233 12.19 -15.24 2.01
C ALA A 233 11.02 -14.56 1.29
N TYR A 234 11.16 -14.33 -0.02
CA TYR A 234 10.10 -13.72 -0.83
C TYR A 234 8.85 -14.60 -0.95
N GLU A 235 9.01 -15.91 -1.11
CA GLU A 235 7.89 -16.87 -1.12
C GLU A 235 7.09 -16.83 0.20
N ASN A 236 7.77 -16.72 1.34
CA ASN A 236 7.11 -16.52 2.63
C ASN A 236 6.35 -15.19 2.70
N ALA A 237 6.94 -14.11 2.19
CA ALA A 237 6.30 -12.79 2.14
C ALA A 237 5.01 -12.83 1.27
N LEU A 238 5.04 -13.49 0.12
CA LEU A 238 3.87 -13.67 -0.75
C LEU A 238 2.74 -14.42 -0.04
N ASN A 239 3.07 -15.48 0.71
CA ASN A 239 2.10 -16.24 1.50
C ASN A 239 1.46 -15.37 2.58
N ASN A 240 2.25 -14.53 3.26
CA ASN A 240 1.74 -13.60 4.26
C ASN A 240 0.75 -12.59 3.67
N LEU A 241 1.01 -12.06 2.46
CA LEU A 241 0.09 -11.13 1.78
C LEU A 241 -1.28 -11.75 1.42
N GLN A 242 -1.40 -13.07 1.44
CA GLN A 242 -2.66 -13.79 1.24
C GLN A 242 -3.35 -14.17 2.55
N ASN A 243 -2.72 -13.90 3.70
CA ASN A 243 -3.33 -14.11 5.01
C ASN A 243 -4.18 -12.90 5.41
N GLU A 244 -5.48 -13.09 5.64
CA GLU A 244 -6.42 -12.01 5.97
C GLU A 244 -6.03 -11.23 7.24
N LYS A 245 -5.53 -11.93 8.28
CA LYS A 245 -5.11 -11.28 9.52
C LYS A 245 -3.87 -10.41 9.29
N PHE A 246 -2.89 -10.95 8.55
CA PHE A 246 -1.66 -10.24 8.22
C PHE A 246 -1.92 -9.00 7.35
N ASP A 247 -2.81 -9.12 6.36
CA ASP A 247 -3.27 -8.01 5.52
C ASP A 247 -3.88 -6.88 6.37
N ILE A 248 -4.80 -7.21 7.28
CA ILE A 248 -5.39 -6.22 8.19
C ILE A 248 -4.33 -5.58 9.09
N ASN A 249 -3.36 -6.36 9.58
CA ASN A 249 -2.26 -5.82 10.38
C ASN A 249 -1.37 -4.87 9.58
N LEU A 250 -1.07 -5.18 8.32
CA LEU A 250 -0.38 -4.26 7.42
C LEU A 250 -1.16 -2.96 7.20
N VAL A 251 -2.48 -3.04 7.02
CA VAL A 251 -3.33 -1.85 6.92
C VAL A 251 -3.28 -1.02 8.20
N LYS A 252 -3.47 -1.64 9.38
CA LYS A 252 -3.35 -0.94 10.68
C LYS A 252 -2.00 -0.25 10.82
N VAL A 253 -0.91 -0.95 10.51
CA VAL A 253 0.45 -0.38 10.56
C VAL A 253 0.59 0.81 9.60
N SER A 254 0.06 0.72 8.38
CA SER A 254 0.14 1.85 7.43
C SER A 254 -0.64 3.08 7.90
N ARG A 255 -1.81 2.89 8.53
CA ARG A 255 -2.57 3.95 9.18
C ARG A 255 -1.79 4.58 10.33
N PHE A 256 -1.19 3.74 11.16
CA PHE A 256 -0.40 4.19 12.30
C PHE A 256 0.84 5.00 11.86
N ILE A 257 1.55 4.53 10.82
CA ILE A 257 2.65 5.27 10.19
C ILE A 257 2.16 6.66 9.72
N THR A 258 0.98 6.70 9.09
CA THR A 258 0.40 7.95 8.57
C THR A 258 0.06 8.92 9.71
N ALA A 259 -0.57 8.42 10.77
CA ALA A 259 -0.91 9.20 11.96
C ALA A 259 0.34 9.76 12.65
N CYS A 260 1.38 8.95 12.84
CA CYS A 260 2.66 9.42 13.39
C CYS A 260 3.30 10.48 12.48
N ALA A 261 3.32 10.27 11.17
CA ALA A 261 3.84 11.24 10.22
C ALA A 261 3.03 12.57 10.24
N PHE A 262 1.72 12.49 10.44
CA PHE A 262 0.88 13.66 10.64
C PHE A 262 1.22 14.40 11.93
N MET A 263 1.37 13.69 13.06
CA MET A 263 1.75 14.30 14.34
C MET A 263 3.10 14.99 14.29
N GLU A 264 4.06 14.45 13.53
CA GLU A 264 5.36 15.08 13.30
C GLU A 264 5.27 16.35 12.44
N ALA A 265 4.30 16.42 11.54
CA ALA A 265 4.22 17.48 10.52
C ALA A 265 3.13 18.54 10.79
N LYS A 266 2.19 18.30 11.71
CA LYS A 266 1.00 19.15 11.95
C LYS A 266 1.34 20.61 12.26
N ASP A 267 2.47 20.86 12.92
CA ASP A 267 2.91 22.20 13.32
C ASP A 267 3.75 22.90 12.24
N SER A 268 3.99 22.24 11.09
CA SER A 268 4.67 22.85 9.95
C SER A 268 3.80 23.91 9.29
N SER A 269 4.41 24.92 8.67
CA SER A 269 3.69 25.94 7.88
C SER A 269 2.83 25.33 6.76
N ASP A 270 3.28 24.19 6.24
CA ASP A 270 2.68 23.52 5.08
C ASP A 270 1.41 22.74 5.45
N ILE A 271 1.22 22.39 6.72
CA ILE A 271 0.04 21.65 7.19
C ILE A 271 -0.84 22.51 8.12
N SER A 272 -0.24 23.27 9.04
CA SER A 272 -0.97 24.00 10.09
C SER A 272 -2.06 24.94 9.55
N SER A 273 -1.86 25.53 8.37
CA SER A 273 -2.85 26.39 7.71
C SER A 273 -4.15 25.69 7.30
N TYR A 274 -4.11 24.36 7.15
CA TYR A 274 -5.26 23.52 6.81
C TYR A 274 -5.98 22.96 8.05
N LEU A 275 -5.42 23.14 9.25
CA LEU A 275 -5.94 22.62 10.52
C LEU A 275 -6.82 23.62 11.26
N VAL A 276 -7.70 24.32 10.54
CA VAL A 276 -8.54 25.41 11.07
C VAL A 276 -9.42 24.93 12.23
N ASP A 277 -9.92 23.69 12.16
CA ASP A 277 -10.83 23.09 13.14
C ASP A 277 -10.12 22.15 14.15
N GLY A 278 -8.78 22.24 14.24
CA GLY A 278 -7.96 21.31 15.03
C GLY A 278 -7.45 20.13 14.20
N TYR A 279 -6.61 19.30 14.83
CA TYR A 279 -5.92 18.18 14.17
C TYR A 279 -6.53 16.82 14.52
N GLU A 280 -7.38 16.77 15.54
CA GLU A 280 -7.95 15.57 16.14
C GLU A 280 -8.86 14.81 15.16
N SER A 281 -9.64 15.53 14.35
CA SER A 281 -10.53 14.94 13.34
C SER A 281 -9.75 14.24 12.22
N PHE A 282 -8.65 14.86 11.75
CA PHE A 282 -7.74 14.27 10.77
C PHE A 282 -7.03 13.06 11.34
N LEU A 283 -6.56 13.15 12.59
CA LEU A 283 -5.92 12.02 13.25
C LEU A 283 -6.89 10.83 13.39
N HIS A 284 -8.13 11.10 13.81
CA HIS A 284 -9.16 10.08 13.92
C HIS A 284 -9.42 9.40 12.57
N GLU A 285 -9.55 10.19 11.50
CA GLU A 285 -9.72 9.68 10.13
C GLU A 285 -8.59 8.76 9.67
N MET A 286 -7.34 9.13 9.95
CA MET A 286 -6.18 8.34 9.56
C MET A 286 -6.16 6.99 10.29
N MET A 287 -6.55 6.96 11.56
CA MET A 287 -6.55 5.76 12.38
C MET A 287 -7.80 4.88 12.18
N GLU A 288 -8.93 5.44 11.78
CA GLU A 288 -10.21 4.73 11.68
C GLU A 288 -10.21 3.68 10.56
N MET A 289 -10.30 2.40 10.94
CA MET A 289 -10.41 1.29 10.00
C MET A 289 -11.70 1.40 9.16
N GLY A 290 -11.56 1.22 7.85
CA GLY A 290 -12.69 1.28 6.91
C GLY A 290 -13.09 2.68 6.45
N LYS A 291 -12.41 3.73 6.94
CA LYS A 291 -12.55 5.08 6.39
C LYS A 291 -11.54 5.33 5.28
N GLU A 292 -11.98 5.88 4.15
CA GLU A 292 -11.04 6.21 3.06
C GLU A 292 -9.99 7.22 3.53
N GLY A 293 -8.76 7.08 3.03
CA GLY A 293 -7.70 8.04 3.33
C GLY A 293 -7.93 9.38 2.61
N GLY A 294 -7.91 10.47 3.37
CA GLY A 294 -7.96 11.83 2.85
C GLY A 294 -6.68 12.27 2.11
N GLU A 295 -6.64 13.52 1.67
CA GLU A 295 -5.53 14.04 0.85
C GLU A 295 -4.18 14.02 1.57
N PHE A 296 -4.15 14.32 2.88
CA PHE A 296 -2.93 14.20 3.68
C PHE A 296 -2.38 12.77 3.71
N THR A 297 -3.24 11.76 3.73
CA THR A 297 -2.83 10.36 3.67
C THR A 297 -2.08 10.04 2.38
N LEU A 298 -2.48 10.66 1.26
CA LEU A 298 -1.80 10.47 -0.02
C LEU A 298 -0.34 10.95 0.01
N ILE A 299 -0.03 11.95 0.84
CA ILE A 299 1.31 12.56 0.93
C ILE A 299 2.13 11.95 2.07
N LEU A 300 1.55 11.84 3.26
CA LEU A 300 2.27 11.50 4.49
C LEU A 300 2.73 10.06 4.52
N LEU A 301 1.90 9.11 4.08
CA LEU A 301 2.29 7.69 4.04
C LEU A 301 3.47 7.46 3.09
N PRO A 302 3.43 7.89 1.81
CA PRO A 302 4.58 7.74 0.92
C PRO A 302 5.83 8.46 1.41
N THR A 303 5.69 9.66 1.98
CA THR A 303 6.80 10.43 2.53
C THR A 303 7.48 9.66 3.66
N LYS A 304 6.71 9.13 4.62
CA LYS A 304 7.28 8.39 5.76
C LYS A 304 7.91 7.06 5.35
N LEU A 305 7.39 6.42 4.30
CA LEU A 305 7.96 5.21 3.71
C LEU A 305 9.12 5.48 2.73
N LYS A 306 9.45 6.75 2.45
CA LYS A 306 10.47 7.16 1.46
C LYS A 306 10.24 6.54 0.08
N ILE A 307 9.00 6.62 -0.39
CA ILE A 307 8.58 6.11 -1.69
C ILE A 307 7.85 7.20 -2.48
N GLN A 308 7.74 6.99 -3.79
CA GLN A 308 6.83 7.74 -4.64
C GLN A 308 5.63 6.86 -5.02
N VAL A 309 4.43 7.36 -4.82
CA VAL A 309 3.20 6.77 -5.34
C VAL A 309 2.76 7.52 -6.59
N ILE A 310 2.70 6.82 -7.72
CA ILE A 310 2.13 7.31 -8.98
C ILE A 310 0.69 6.83 -9.05
N GLN A 311 -0.24 7.77 -8.92
CA GLN A 311 -1.68 7.53 -8.96
C GLN A 311 -2.24 7.85 -10.33
N TYR A 312 -2.79 6.83 -11.00
CA TYR A 312 -3.53 6.95 -12.25
C TYR A 312 -5.03 7.05 -11.95
N MET A 313 -5.63 8.20 -12.22
CA MET A 313 -7.04 8.46 -11.93
C MET A 313 -7.89 8.33 -13.19
N TYR A 314 -8.95 7.53 -13.11
CA TYR A 314 -9.99 7.49 -14.15
C TYR A 314 -11.03 8.57 -13.87
N LEU A 315 -10.83 9.74 -14.47
CA LEU A 315 -11.78 10.84 -14.46
C LEU A 315 -12.32 11.04 -15.89
N ASP A 316 -13.46 10.41 -16.16
CA ASP A 316 -14.26 10.56 -17.38
C ASP A 316 -13.56 10.29 -18.72
N LYS A 317 -12.84 11.28 -19.25
CA LYS A 317 -12.31 11.33 -20.63
C LYS A 317 -10.83 11.01 -20.72
N GLU A 318 -10.05 11.33 -19.69
CA GLU A 318 -8.59 11.23 -19.71
C GLU A 318 -8.06 10.60 -18.44
N ILE A 319 -6.86 10.05 -18.52
CA ILE A 319 -6.15 9.54 -17.35
C ILE A 319 -5.38 10.70 -16.76
N ILE A 320 -5.73 11.10 -15.54
CA ILE A 320 -4.94 12.08 -14.79
C ILE A 320 -3.89 11.30 -14.01
N VAL A 321 -2.64 11.72 -14.11
CA VAL A 321 -1.52 11.12 -13.39
C VAL A 321 -1.06 12.11 -12.32
N GLN A 322 -0.99 11.64 -11.08
CA GLN A 322 -0.48 12.41 -9.94
C GLN A 322 0.61 11.63 -9.25
N SER A 323 1.56 12.34 -8.64
CA SER A 323 2.70 11.75 -7.93
C SER A 323 2.69 12.22 -6.48
N PHE A 324 2.91 11.31 -5.54
CA PHE A 324 2.93 11.61 -4.12
C PHE A 324 4.11 10.96 -3.39
N PRO A 325 4.99 11.75 -2.74
CA PRO A 325 5.14 13.19 -2.93
C PRO A 325 5.66 13.50 -4.35
N ASN A 326 5.53 14.78 -4.76
CA ASN A 326 6.00 15.24 -6.07
C ASN A 326 7.53 15.19 -6.19
N GLN A 327 8.25 15.33 -5.07
CA GLN A 327 9.70 15.31 -5.00
C GLN A 327 10.13 14.15 -4.11
N VAL A 328 10.98 13.28 -4.64
CA VAL A 328 11.54 12.12 -3.94
C VAL A 328 13.02 11.99 -4.23
N GLU A 329 13.73 11.25 -3.37
CA GLU A 329 15.13 10.89 -3.60
C GLU A 329 15.25 10.03 -4.87
N LYS A 330 16.40 10.12 -5.55
CA LYS A 330 16.60 9.49 -6.88
C LYS A 330 16.40 7.96 -6.86
N ASP A 331 16.68 7.34 -5.74
CA ASP A 331 16.60 5.90 -5.47
C ASP A 331 15.30 5.49 -4.74
N SER A 332 14.35 6.42 -4.59
CA SER A 332 13.05 6.11 -4.01
C SER A 332 12.30 5.07 -4.83
N LYS A 333 11.69 4.12 -4.13
CA LYS A 333 10.87 3.09 -4.76
C LYS A 333 9.60 3.72 -5.30
N VAL A 334 9.18 3.29 -6.49
CA VAL A 334 7.98 3.80 -7.16
C VAL A 334 6.87 2.76 -7.08
N ILE A 335 5.72 3.15 -6.54
CA ILE A 335 4.51 2.34 -6.46
C ILE A 335 3.48 2.95 -7.41
N SER A 336 2.94 2.13 -8.32
CA SER A 336 1.89 2.57 -9.24
C SER A 336 0.53 2.05 -8.78
N ILE A 337 -0.44 2.94 -8.61
CA ILE A 337 -1.81 2.60 -8.23
C ILE A 337 -2.82 3.22 -9.19
N ILE A 338 -4.00 2.65 -9.29
CA ILE A 338 -5.11 3.19 -10.07
C ILE A 338 -6.28 3.51 -9.16
N ARG A 339 -6.82 4.74 -9.26
CA ARG A 339 -8.03 5.18 -8.55
C ARG A 339 -9.23 5.16 -9.49
N ARG A 340 -10.31 4.46 -9.09
CA ARG A 340 -11.55 4.28 -9.86
C ARG A 340 -12.75 4.48 -8.94
N ALA A 341 -13.51 5.57 -9.11
CA ALA A 341 -14.73 5.84 -8.33
C ALA A 341 -14.57 5.62 -6.80
N GLY A 342 -13.47 6.10 -6.21
CA GLY A 342 -13.14 5.92 -4.78
C GLY A 342 -12.31 4.67 -4.45
N HIS A 343 -12.20 3.71 -5.36
CA HIS A 343 -11.47 2.46 -5.13
C HIS A 343 -10.03 2.49 -5.68
N TYR A 344 -9.08 1.87 -4.96
CA TYR A 344 -7.67 1.83 -5.32
C TYR A 344 -7.16 0.41 -5.56
N ASP A 345 -6.53 0.19 -6.71
CA ASP A 345 -5.88 -1.07 -7.08
C ASP A 345 -4.40 -0.86 -7.41
N ILE A 346 -3.65 -1.95 -7.45
CA ILE A 346 -2.21 -1.92 -7.71
C ILE A 346 -1.95 -2.12 -9.20
N LEU A 347 -1.08 -1.31 -9.80
CA LEU A 347 -0.62 -1.48 -11.17
C LEU A 347 0.80 -2.04 -11.22
N TYR A 348 1.06 -2.89 -12.21
CA TYR A 348 2.34 -3.55 -12.41
C TYR A 348 2.98 -3.11 -13.72
N GLN A 349 4.13 -2.46 -13.61
CA GLN A 349 4.87 -1.97 -14.76
C GLN A 349 5.51 -3.12 -15.53
N LYS A 350 5.63 -2.95 -16.84
CA LYS A 350 6.26 -3.93 -17.73
C LYS A 350 7.71 -4.22 -17.34
N LYS A 351 8.48 -3.19 -16.94
CA LYS A 351 9.85 -3.34 -16.44
C LYS A 351 9.90 -4.28 -15.22
N SER A 352 9.02 -4.06 -14.23
CA SER A 352 8.94 -4.92 -13.04
C SER A 352 8.53 -6.36 -13.38
N LEU A 353 7.60 -6.52 -14.33
CA LEU A 353 7.20 -7.85 -14.83
C LEU A 353 8.37 -8.63 -15.43
N GLU A 354 9.21 -7.96 -16.19
CA GLU A 354 10.40 -8.54 -16.82
C GLU A 354 11.49 -8.87 -15.79
N LEU A 355 11.76 -7.96 -14.85
CA LEU A 355 12.68 -8.18 -13.73
C LEU A 355 12.27 -9.38 -12.86
N ASP A 356 10.97 -9.54 -12.61
CA ASP A 356 10.43 -10.63 -11.78
C ASP A 356 10.32 -11.98 -12.53
N GLY A 357 10.67 -12.02 -13.82
CA GLY A 357 10.49 -13.21 -14.66
C GLY A 357 9.04 -13.72 -14.64
N CYS A 358 8.07 -12.79 -14.58
CA CYS A 358 6.67 -13.09 -14.28
C CYS A 358 5.92 -13.60 -15.52
N ASP A 359 5.36 -14.81 -15.42
CA ASP A 359 4.46 -15.40 -16.41
C ASP A 359 3.00 -15.25 -15.95
N LEU A 360 2.34 -14.20 -16.47
CA LEU A 360 0.92 -13.89 -16.20
C LEU A 360 -0.05 -15.00 -16.62
N ARG A 361 0.33 -15.92 -17.52
CA ARG A 361 -0.56 -17.01 -17.96
C ARG A 361 -0.53 -18.17 -16.99
N LYS A 362 0.66 -18.45 -16.44
CA LYS A 362 0.88 -19.59 -15.53
C LYS A 362 0.76 -19.22 -14.07
N GLY A 363 0.79 -17.92 -13.73
CA GLY A 363 0.72 -17.51 -12.33
C GLY A 363 2.04 -17.70 -11.59
N THR A 364 3.17 -17.48 -12.27
CA THR A 364 4.49 -17.88 -11.76
C THR A 364 5.52 -16.78 -11.89
N PHE A 365 6.45 -16.72 -10.94
CA PHE A 365 7.67 -15.91 -11.02
C PHE A 365 8.88 -16.81 -11.24
N ASN A 366 9.93 -16.27 -11.88
CA ASN A 366 11.19 -16.98 -12.08
C ASN A 366 12.33 -16.06 -11.65
N PHE A 367 12.95 -16.38 -10.52
CA PHE A 367 14.03 -15.59 -9.95
C PHE A 367 15.34 -16.36 -9.95
N THR A 368 16.44 -15.64 -10.02
CA THR A 368 17.77 -16.16 -9.71
C THR A 368 18.33 -15.50 -8.44
N GLU A 369 19.28 -16.14 -7.77
CA GLU A 369 19.99 -15.59 -6.60
C GLU A 369 21.14 -14.65 -6.99
N ASP A 370 21.53 -14.63 -8.27
CA ASP A 370 22.59 -13.78 -8.79
C ASP A 370 22.13 -12.32 -8.87
N LEU A 371 22.67 -11.47 -8.00
CA LEU A 371 22.36 -10.04 -7.97
C LEU A 371 22.93 -9.27 -9.17
N ASN A 372 23.97 -9.78 -9.84
CA ASN A 372 24.53 -9.11 -11.01
C ASN A 372 23.57 -9.18 -12.20
N TYR A 373 22.84 -10.29 -12.35
CA TYR A 373 21.79 -10.41 -13.36
C TYR A 373 20.79 -9.25 -13.31
N TYR A 374 20.30 -8.90 -12.11
CA TYR A 374 19.33 -7.82 -11.96
C TYR A 374 19.95 -6.44 -12.18
N LYS A 375 21.19 -6.22 -11.74
CA LYS A 375 21.90 -4.95 -11.98
C LYS A 375 22.08 -4.68 -13.48
N GLU A 376 22.47 -5.69 -14.25
CA GLU A 376 22.61 -5.54 -15.70
C GLU A 376 21.27 -5.37 -16.41
N LEU A 377 20.26 -6.13 -15.97
CA LEU A 377 18.92 -6.00 -16.51
C LEU A 377 18.38 -4.59 -16.26
N GLU A 378 18.57 -4.02 -15.07
CA GLU A 378 18.25 -2.63 -14.76
C GLU A 378 19.01 -1.61 -15.62
N GLN A 379 20.31 -1.83 -15.84
CA GLN A 379 21.13 -0.98 -16.71
C GLN A 379 20.63 -0.98 -18.16
N SER A 380 20.04 -2.09 -18.63
CA SER A 380 19.51 -2.17 -20.01
C SER A 380 18.25 -1.31 -20.26
N TYR A 381 17.62 -0.79 -19.19
CA TYR A 381 16.47 0.11 -19.30
C TYR A 381 16.82 1.60 -19.19
N ASN A 382 18.05 1.92 -18.77
CA ASN A 382 18.56 3.29 -18.68
C ASN A 382 19.34 3.63 -19.94
#